data_AF-A0A957Q051-F1
#
_entry.id   AF-A0A957Q051-F1
#
_cell.length_a   1.000
_cell.length_b   1.000
_cell.length_c   1.000
_cell.angle_alpha   90.00
_cell.angle_beta   90.00
_cell.angle_gamma   90.00
#
_symmetry.space_group_name_H-M   'P 1'
#
loop_
_entity.id
_entity.type
_entity.pdbx_description
1 polymer ?
#
loop_
_entity_poly.entity_id
_entity_poly.type
_entity_poly.pdbx_seq_one_letter_code
_entity_poly.pdbx_strand_id
1 'polypeptide(L)'
;MAIPTSYTESELRTYMLGVVSAVANALGWTATDFAEAVNDALSTYGVSDITEATNIAKLRSIAKVEAWRAIAGATVADFQFSADGGSYSRQQMHQQAVAALQRAEAEAVDRGYIDVTAPAITLGAVQHSDPYLTDESLY
;
A
#
# COMPACT_ATOMS: atom_id res chain seq x y z
N MET A 1 7.79 -10.39 -21.13
CA MET A 1 8.70 -9.26 -21.45
C MET A 1 10.04 -9.52 -20.79
N ALA A 2 11.14 -9.16 -21.44
CA ALA A 2 12.45 -9.15 -20.78
C ALA A 2 12.42 -8.21 -19.58
N ILE A 3 13.13 -8.54 -18.50
CA ILE A 3 13.26 -7.65 -17.36
C ILE A 3 14.10 -6.45 -17.82
N PRO A 4 13.62 -5.21 -17.67
CA PRO A 4 14.41 -4.03 -18.00
C PRO A 4 15.73 -4.02 -17.22
N THR A 5 16.81 -3.62 -17.87
CA THR A 5 18.13 -3.50 -17.22
C THR A 5 18.30 -2.18 -16.47
N SER A 6 17.39 -1.24 -16.68
CA SER A 6 17.28 0.04 -15.98
C SER A 6 15.83 0.50 -16.01
N TYR A 7 15.51 1.48 -15.18
CA TYR A 7 14.22 2.17 -15.19
C TYR A 7 14.46 3.67 -15.19
N THR A 8 13.65 4.39 -15.94
CA THR A 8 13.32 5.80 -15.68
C THR A 8 12.19 5.88 -14.65
N GLU A 9 12.02 7.03 -14.00
CA GLU A 9 10.91 7.24 -13.06
C GLU A 9 9.54 7.04 -13.72
N SER A 10 9.42 7.40 -15.00
CA SER A 10 8.17 7.19 -15.78
C SER A 10 7.88 5.70 -15.99
N GLU A 11 8.89 4.91 -16.30
CA GLU A 11 8.75 3.46 -16.46
C GLU A 11 8.44 2.79 -15.11
N LEU A 12 9.05 3.28 -14.02
CA LEU A 12 8.80 2.75 -12.68
C LEU A 12 7.35 3.05 -12.24
N ARG A 13 6.86 4.27 -12.49
CA ARG A 13 5.45 4.63 -12.27
C ARG A 13 4.49 3.77 -13.09
N THR A 14 4.85 3.50 -14.35
CA THR A 14 4.05 2.60 -15.22
C THR A 14 4.02 1.17 -14.67
N TYR A 15 5.16 0.68 -14.17
CA TYR A 15 5.22 -0.61 -13.50
C TYR A 15 4.36 -0.63 -12.23
N MET A 16 4.45 0.40 -11.38
CA MET A 16 3.63 0.54 -10.16
C MET A 16 2.14 0.52 -10.50
N LEU A 17 1.70 1.32 -11.48
CA LEU A 17 0.32 1.31 -11.96
C LEU A 17 -0.11 -0.09 -12.43
N GLY A 18 0.76 -0.78 -13.18
CA GLY A 18 0.50 -2.16 -13.64
C GLY A 18 0.28 -3.14 -12.48
N VAL A 19 1.08 -3.03 -11.41
CA VAL A 19 0.99 -3.87 -10.21
C VAL A 19 -0.37 -3.74 -9.53
N VAL A 20 -0.91 -2.53 -9.43
CA VAL A 20 -2.16 -2.24 -8.71
C VAL A 20 -3.35 -1.98 -9.64
N SER A 21 -3.21 -2.29 -10.93
CA SER A 21 -4.12 -1.86 -12.01
C SER A 21 -5.60 -2.08 -11.71
N ALA A 22 -5.99 -3.22 -11.14
CA ALA A 22 -7.39 -3.49 -10.81
C ALA A 22 -7.99 -2.46 -9.83
N VAL A 23 -7.23 -2.08 -8.79
CA VAL A 23 -7.68 -1.11 -7.77
C VAL A 23 -7.45 0.32 -8.24
N ALA A 24 -6.31 0.59 -8.88
CA ALA A 24 -6.01 1.90 -9.45
C ALA A 24 -7.07 2.33 -10.49
N ASN A 25 -7.51 1.41 -11.36
CA ASN A 25 -8.58 1.69 -12.33
C ASN A 25 -9.90 2.05 -11.64
N ALA A 26 -10.24 1.38 -10.52
CA ALA A 26 -11.44 1.69 -9.76
C ALA A 26 -11.37 3.07 -9.08
N LEU A 27 -10.16 3.52 -8.70
CA LEU A 27 -9.91 4.84 -8.14
C LEU A 27 -9.69 5.93 -9.21
N GLY A 28 -9.61 5.57 -10.49
CA GLY A 28 -9.28 6.50 -11.58
C GLY A 28 -7.82 6.97 -11.55
N TRP A 29 -6.94 6.24 -10.87
CA TRP A 29 -5.52 6.58 -10.76
C TRP A 29 -4.77 6.30 -12.06
N THR A 30 -3.74 7.10 -12.27
CA THR A 30 -2.85 7.08 -13.42
C THR A 30 -1.41 6.93 -12.94
N ALA A 31 -0.46 6.81 -13.87
CA ALA A 31 0.95 6.71 -13.51
C ALA A 31 1.46 7.93 -12.74
N THR A 32 0.88 9.13 -12.94
CA THR A 32 1.31 10.35 -12.25
C THR A 32 1.02 10.34 -10.76
N ASP A 33 -0.01 9.60 -10.33
CA ASP A 33 -0.40 9.51 -8.91
C ASP A 33 0.64 8.74 -8.05
N PHE A 34 1.59 8.07 -8.69
CA PHE A 34 2.69 7.34 -8.03
C PHE A 34 3.99 8.14 -7.93
N ALA A 35 3.98 9.46 -8.18
CA ALA A 35 5.21 10.27 -8.13
C ALA A 35 5.91 10.19 -6.76
N GLU A 36 5.17 10.39 -5.66
CA GLU A 36 5.75 10.30 -4.31
C GLU A 36 6.15 8.86 -3.94
N ALA A 37 5.37 7.87 -4.37
CA ALA A 37 5.71 6.46 -4.15
C ALA A 37 7.04 6.06 -4.82
N VAL A 38 7.42 6.70 -5.93
CA VAL A 38 8.75 6.53 -6.53
C VAL A 38 9.83 7.11 -5.63
N ASN A 39 9.64 8.31 -5.09
CA ASN A 39 10.59 8.93 -4.17
C ASN A 39 10.81 8.05 -2.92
N ASP A 40 9.72 7.55 -2.33
CA ASP A 40 9.77 6.65 -1.18
C ASP A 40 10.49 5.33 -1.52
N ALA A 41 10.28 4.81 -2.73
CA ALA A 41 10.94 3.60 -3.20
C ALA A 41 12.45 3.81 -3.39
N LEU A 42 12.89 4.95 -3.93
CA LEU A 42 14.31 5.29 -4.08
C LEU A 42 14.97 5.52 -2.72
N SER A 43 14.29 6.23 -1.81
CA SER A 43 14.73 6.43 -0.43
C SER A 43 14.92 5.09 0.30
N THR A 44 13.94 4.19 0.21
CA THR A 44 14.02 2.84 0.81
C THR A 44 15.09 1.97 0.17
N TYR A 45 15.30 2.14 -1.14
CA TYR A 45 16.39 1.47 -1.84
C TYR A 45 17.76 1.96 -1.34
N GLY A 46 17.86 3.24 -0.97
CA GLY A 46 19.05 3.92 -0.47
C GLY A 46 19.76 4.80 -1.51
N VAL A 47 19.04 5.30 -2.51
CA VAL A 47 19.58 6.14 -3.60
C VAL A 47 18.77 7.41 -3.77
N SER A 48 19.39 8.47 -4.29
CA SER A 48 18.70 9.72 -4.63
C SER A 48 18.31 9.81 -6.11
N ASP A 49 18.95 9.01 -6.97
CA ASP A 49 18.69 8.98 -8.40
C ASP A 49 18.40 7.54 -8.83
N ILE A 50 17.37 7.35 -9.66
CA ILE A 50 16.97 6.03 -10.17
C ILE A 50 18.06 5.35 -10.99
N THR A 51 18.96 6.12 -11.61
CA THR A 51 20.10 5.59 -12.36
C THR A 51 21.12 4.88 -11.47
N GLU A 52 21.13 5.16 -10.17
CA GLU A 52 21.99 4.49 -9.18
C GLU A 52 21.38 3.15 -8.71
N ALA A 53 20.11 2.88 -9.03
CA ALA A 53 19.39 1.66 -8.65
C ALA A 53 19.76 0.46 -9.55
N THR A 54 20.98 -0.06 -9.37
CA THR A 54 21.54 -1.15 -10.18
C THR A 54 20.88 -2.52 -9.97
N ASN A 55 20.30 -2.79 -8.79
CA ASN A 55 19.58 -4.03 -8.50
C ASN A 55 18.09 -3.87 -8.84
N ILE A 56 17.75 -4.20 -10.08
CA ILE A 56 16.37 -4.06 -10.60
C ILE A 56 15.37 -4.93 -9.83
N ALA A 57 15.78 -6.12 -9.37
CA ALA A 57 14.90 -6.99 -8.60
C ALA A 57 14.54 -6.34 -7.25
N LYS A 58 15.53 -5.76 -6.55
CA LYS A 58 15.32 -4.97 -5.33
C LYS A 58 14.42 -3.78 -5.61
N LEU A 59 14.71 -2.98 -6.64
CA LEU A 59 13.92 -1.80 -7.00
C LEU A 59 12.45 -2.15 -7.26
N ARG A 60 12.18 -3.20 -8.03
CA ARG A 60 10.79 -3.62 -8.34
C ARG A 60 10.05 -4.20 -7.14
N SER A 61 10.74 -4.88 -6.23
CA SER A 61 10.14 -5.37 -4.99
C SER A 61 9.75 -4.21 -4.07
N ILE A 62 10.63 -3.22 -3.89
CA ILE A 62 10.34 -2.03 -3.09
C ILE A 62 9.23 -1.21 -3.75
N ALA A 63 9.31 -0.96 -5.05
CA ALA A 63 8.28 -0.23 -5.79
C ALA A 63 6.90 -0.89 -5.71
N LYS A 64 6.84 -2.23 -5.67
CA LYS A 64 5.59 -2.97 -5.47
C LYS A 64 5.00 -2.69 -4.08
N VAL A 65 5.85 -2.65 -3.04
CA VAL A 65 5.43 -2.30 -1.67
C VAL A 65 4.88 -0.88 -1.64
N GLU A 66 5.61 0.11 -2.15
CA GLU A 66 5.18 1.50 -2.11
C GLU A 66 3.93 1.77 -2.96
N ALA A 67 3.76 1.07 -4.09
CA ALA A 67 2.53 1.15 -4.88
C ALA A 67 1.30 0.68 -4.07
N TRP A 68 1.40 -0.44 -3.37
CA TRP A 68 0.32 -0.92 -2.51
C TRP A 68 0.11 -0.04 -1.27
N ARG A 69 1.18 0.55 -0.72
CA ARG A 69 1.08 1.48 0.40
C ARG A 69 0.34 2.76 0.00
N ALA A 70 0.61 3.30 -1.18
CA ALA A 70 -0.12 4.45 -1.72
C ALA A 70 -1.61 4.15 -1.89
N ILE A 71 -1.98 3.00 -2.47
CA ILE A 71 -3.37 2.58 -2.63
C ILE A 71 -4.05 2.33 -1.28
N ALA A 72 -3.36 1.67 -0.34
CA ALA A 72 -3.88 1.44 1.00
C ALA A 72 -4.16 2.78 1.70
N GLY A 73 -3.23 3.74 1.64
CA GLY A 73 -3.41 5.08 2.19
C GLY A 73 -4.59 5.83 1.58
N ALA A 74 -4.74 5.78 0.25
CA ALA A 74 -5.85 6.43 -0.45
C ALA A 74 -7.22 5.85 -0.06
N THR A 75 -7.30 4.54 0.13
CA THR A 75 -8.54 3.84 0.48
C THR A 75 -8.94 3.99 1.96
N VAL A 76 -8.03 4.43 2.85
CA VAL A 76 -8.34 4.73 4.26
C VAL A 76 -9.29 5.93 4.37
N ALA A 77 -9.06 7.00 3.62
CA ALA A 77 -9.89 8.21 3.67
C ALA A 77 -11.34 7.94 3.23
N ASP A 78 -11.51 6.98 2.31
CA ASP A 78 -12.81 6.56 1.78
C ASP A 78 -13.61 5.63 2.71
N PHE A 79 -13.02 5.18 3.83
CA PHE A 79 -13.64 4.25 4.77
C PHE A 79 -14.87 4.86 5.50
N GLN A 80 -15.01 6.18 5.53
CA GLN A 80 -16.05 6.89 6.28
C GLN A 80 -17.19 7.52 5.45
N PHE A 81 -17.40 7.09 4.20
CA PHE A 81 -18.54 7.55 3.40
C PHE A 81 -19.62 6.45 3.29
N SER A 82 -20.59 6.46 4.20
CA SER A 82 -21.80 5.64 4.10
C SER A 82 -22.96 6.43 3.51
N ALA A 83 -23.06 6.41 2.19
CA ALA A 83 -24.27 6.80 1.48
C ALA A 83 -24.56 5.74 0.40
N ASP A 84 -25.72 5.10 0.51
CA ASP A 84 -26.45 4.40 -0.56
C ASP A 84 -25.73 3.27 -1.33
N GLY A 85 -25.30 2.22 -0.60
CA GLY A 85 -25.00 0.89 -1.19
C GLY A 85 -23.57 0.68 -1.70
N GLY A 86 -22.75 1.73 -1.81
CA GLY A 86 -21.35 1.64 -2.26
C GLY A 86 -20.32 1.24 -1.18
N SER A 87 -20.70 1.28 0.10
CA SER A 87 -19.74 1.15 1.22
C SER A 87 -19.10 -0.24 1.35
N TYR A 88 -19.83 -1.31 1.03
CA TYR A 88 -19.29 -2.69 1.09
C TYR A 88 -18.16 -2.91 0.08
N SER A 89 -18.25 -2.31 -1.11
CA SER A 89 -17.22 -2.46 -2.15
C SER A 89 -15.91 -1.75 -1.77
N ARG A 90 -15.99 -0.56 -1.17
CA ARG A 90 -14.80 0.21 -0.78
C ARG A 90 -14.04 -0.40 0.40
N GLN A 91 -14.76 -0.91 1.39
CA GLN A 91 -14.14 -1.65 2.49
C GLN A 91 -13.41 -2.91 1.98
N GLN A 92 -14.01 -3.64 1.03
CA GLN A 92 -13.36 -4.79 0.41
C GLN A 92 -12.10 -4.40 -0.38
N MET A 93 -12.14 -3.28 -1.12
CA MET A 93 -10.96 -2.75 -1.84
C MET A 93 -9.83 -2.40 -0.86
N HIS A 94 -10.15 -1.73 0.25
CA HIS A 94 -9.15 -1.41 1.28
C HIS A 94 -8.55 -2.69 1.90
N GLN A 95 -9.39 -3.64 2.31
CA GLN A 95 -8.93 -4.92 2.86
C GLN A 95 -8.04 -5.69 1.87
N GLN A 96 -8.41 -5.70 0.59
CA GLN A 96 -7.61 -6.31 -0.47
C GLN A 96 -6.27 -5.60 -0.65
N ALA A 97 -6.26 -4.26 -0.63
CA ALA A 97 -5.03 -3.47 -0.74
C ALA A 97 -4.08 -3.73 0.44
N VAL A 98 -4.60 -3.77 1.67
CA VAL A 98 -3.81 -4.09 2.87
C VAL A 98 -3.26 -5.52 2.82
N ALA A 99 -4.08 -6.50 2.43
CA ALA A 99 -3.62 -7.88 2.30
C ALA A 99 -2.56 -8.03 1.19
N ALA A 100 -2.70 -7.30 0.09
CA ALA A 100 -1.71 -7.28 -0.99
C ALA A 100 -0.40 -6.59 -0.58
N LEU A 101 -0.50 -5.49 0.20
CA LEU A 101 0.65 -4.82 0.81
C LEU A 101 1.43 -5.77 1.71
N GLN A 102 0.77 -6.43 2.66
CA GLN A 102 1.40 -7.38 3.58
C GLN A 102 2.14 -8.51 2.83
N ARG A 103 1.54 -9.02 1.74
CA ARG A 103 2.19 -10.02 0.90
C ARG A 103 3.41 -9.47 0.17
N ALA A 104 3.33 -8.25 -0.35
CA ALA A 104 4.46 -7.60 -1.02
C ALA A 104 5.62 -7.33 -0.03
N GLU A 105 5.31 -6.89 1.18
CA GLU A 105 6.29 -6.68 2.25
C GLU A 105 6.95 -8.00 2.65
N ALA A 106 6.17 -9.06 2.88
CA ALA A 106 6.71 -10.38 3.20
C ALA A 106 7.64 -10.92 2.10
N GLU A 107 7.26 -10.79 0.83
CA GLU A 107 8.09 -11.18 -0.32
C GLU A 107 9.40 -10.38 -0.39
N ALA A 108 9.35 -9.08 -0.07
CA ALA A 108 10.53 -8.23 -0.11
C ALA A 108 11.48 -8.47 1.08
N VAL A 109 10.93 -8.81 2.26
CA VAL A 109 11.68 -9.24 3.44
C VAL A 109 12.36 -10.59 3.21
N ASP A 110 11.63 -11.58 2.67
CA ASP A 110 12.18 -12.92 2.39
C ASP A 110 13.39 -12.87 1.44
N ARG A 111 13.37 -11.90 0.51
CA ARG A 111 14.48 -11.64 -0.41
C ARG A 111 15.60 -10.77 0.17
N GLY A 112 15.46 -10.28 1.41
CA GLY A 112 16.42 -9.38 2.06
C GLY A 112 16.50 -7.99 1.41
N TYR A 113 15.44 -7.56 0.73
CA TYR A 113 15.41 -6.28 0.01
C TYR A 113 14.93 -5.10 0.86
N ILE A 114 14.16 -5.39 1.91
CA ILE A 114 13.72 -4.43 2.90
C ILE A 114 14.01 -5.04 4.26
N ASP A 115 14.66 -4.27 5.12
CA ASP A 115 14.86 -4.66 6.50
C ASP A 115 13.69 -4.09 7.30
N VAL A 116 12.69 -4.93 7.56
CA VAL A 116 11.56 -4.53 8.40
C VAL A 116 12.04 -4.61 9.84
N THR A 117 12.88 -3.66 10.25
CA THR A 117 12.96 -3.22 11.66
C THR A 117 11.72 -2.37 11.95
N ALA A 118 10.52 -2.87 11.63
CA ALA A 118 9.29 -2.18 12.02
C ALA A 118 8.95 -2.55 13.46
N PRO A 119 8.55 -1.58 14.32
CA PRO A 119 7.74 -1.93 15.46
C PRO A 119 6.50 -2.64 14.91
N ALA A 120 6.20 -3.83 15.43
CA ALA A 120 4.98 -4.54 15.09
C ALA A 120 3.81 -3.55 15.14
N ILE A 121 3.19 -3.26 13.99
CA ILE A 121 1.91 -2.56 13.95
C ILE A 121 0.94 -3.50 14.60
N THR A 122 0.85 -3.40 15.93
CA THR A 122 -0.17 -4.05 16.71
C THR A 122 -1.44 -3.33 16.30
N LEU A 123 -2.25 -3.99 15.49
CA LEU A 123 -3.64 -3.60 15.25
C LEU A 123 -4.33 -3.64 16.62
N GLY A 124 -4.23 -2.53 17.36
CA GLY A 124 -4.99 -2.33 18.58
C GLY A 124 -6.44 -2.33 18.16
N ALA A 125 -7.12 -3.45 18.36
CA ALA A 125 -8.56 -3.48 18.28
C ALA A 125 -9.07 -2.41 19.24
N VAL A 126 -9.61 -1.32 18.70
CA VAL A 126 -10.30 -0.32 19.52
C VAL A 126 -11.53 -1.02 20.06
N GLN A 127 -11.44 -1.53 21.29
CA GLN A 127 -12.63 -1.99 22.00
C GLN A 127 -13.47 -0.75 22.29
N HIS A 128 -14.62 -0.64 21.62
CA HIS A 128 -15.63 0.32 21.98
C HIS A 128 -16.19 -0.08 23.35
N SER A 129 -15.72 0.58 24.40
CA SER A 129 -16.30 0.48 25.74
C SER A 129 -17.34 1.59 25.86
N ASP A 130 -18.62 1.25 25.72
CA ASP A 130 -19.73 2.16 26.00
C ASP A 130 -19.89 2.30 27.53
N PRO A 131 -19.66 3.49 28.12
CA PRO A 131 -19.78 3.71 29.55
C PRO A 131 -21.23 3.85 30.06
N TYR A 132 -22.26 3.71 29.20
CA TYR A 132 -23.67 3.87 29.59
C TYR A 132 -24.50 2.58 29.63
N LEU A 133 -23.87 1.40 29.53
CA LEU A 133 -24.52 0.15 29.94
C LEU A 133 -24.45 0.01 31.47
N THR A 134 -25.11 0.94 32.17
CA THR A 134 -25.43 0.77 33.58
C THR A 134 -26.61 -0.19 33.69
N ASP A 135 -26.33 -1.33 34.31
CA ASP A 135 -27.19 -2.32 34.94
C ASP A 135 -28.60 -1.81 35.34
N GLU A 136 -29.55 -1.78 34.41
CA GLU A 136 -30.98 -1.77 34.74
C GLU A 136 -31.47 -3.22 34.85
N SER A 137 -31.06 -3.90 35.93
CA SER A 137 -31.76 -5.10 36.42
C SER A 137 -32.02 -5.04 37.92
N LEU A 138 -32.40 -3.86 38.42
CA LEU A 138 -32.99 -3.72 39.74
C LEU A 138 -34.39 -3.14 39.64
N TYR A 139 -35.36 -4.00 39.30
CA TYR A 139 -36.72 -4.00 39.85
C TYR A 139 -37.36 -5.39 39.71
#